data_AF-A0A101HN80-F1
#
_entry.id   AF-A0A101HN80-F1
#
_cell.length_a   1.000
_cell.length_b   1.000
_cell.length_c   1.000
_cell.angle_alpha   90.00
_cell.angle_beta   90.00
_cell.angle_gamma   90.00
#
_symmetry.space_group_name_H-M   'P 1'
#
loop_
_entity.id
_entity.type
_entity.pdbx_description
1 polymer ?
#
loop_
_entity_poly.entity_id
_entity_poly.type
_entity_poly.pdbx_seq_one_letter_code
_entity_poly.pdbx_strand_id
1 'polypeptide(L)'
;MKNKTTRTVLIVLSSLVLLGLTVFLANKIYQTRQENLAPTEPEAVSEACTLEFSIKPAPVEPECYQTCDPDNDLCPNGLVCQEIGGNPACVNPDCPEEEDCLCPEPVPECYQTCDPNNDLCTGDLVCQEINDQPVCVNPNCPEEEDCVCPGEPTATPTPTATPTPTATPTPTSQPEATTTPGQDEPTQEPTTIVQASPTSPPPTALPEAGSILPTLGVILGGLTLAALGFFFVF
;
A
#
# COMPACT_ATOMS: atom_id res chain seq x y z
N MET A 1 -59.53 -56.21 4.71
CA MET A 1 -58.62 -55.70 3.66
C MET A 1 -58.47 -54.16 3.66
N LYS A 2 -58.68 -53.46 4.79
CA LYS A 2 -58.79 -51.98 4.82
C LYS A 2 -57.49 -51.26 5.23
N ASN A 3 -56.38 -51.99 5.41
CA ASN A 3 -55.14 -51.44 5.97
C ASN A 3 -54.06 -51.16 4.91
N LYS A 4 -54.19 -51.71 3.70
CA LYS A 4 -53.17 -51.56 2.65
C LYS A 4 -53.25 -50.18 2.00
N THR A 5 -54.46 -49.74 1.64
CA THR A 5 -54.70 -48.41 1.04
C THR A 5 -54.35 -47.28 2.01
N THR A 6 -54.69 -47.41 3.30
CA THR A 6 -54.36 -46.40 4.31
C THR A 6 -52.86 -46.24 4.49
N ARG A 7 -52.07 -47.34 4.44
CA ARG A 7 -50.61 -47.26 4.53
C ARG A 7 -49.99 -46.54 3.33
N THR A 8 -50.46 -46.83 2.11
CA THR A 8 -49.97 -46.14 0.91
C THR A 8 -50.27 -44.65 0.94
N VAL A 9 -51.50 -44.28 1.34
CA VAL A 9 -51.88 -42.86 1.46
C VAL A 9 -51.02 -42.13 2.49
N LEU A 10 -50.73 -42.76 3.64
CA LEU A 10 -49.91 -42.16 4.69
C LEU A 10 -48.46 -41.93 4.22
N ILE A 11 -47.89 -42.88 3.46
CA ILE A 11 -46.54 -42.74 2.88
C ILE A 11 -46.48 -41.59 1.88
N VAL A 12 -47.47 -41.49 0.98
CA VAL A 12 -47.53 -40.42 -0.04
C VAL A 12 -47.75 -39.05 0.62
N LEU A 13 -48.56 -38.98 1.67
CA LEU A 13 -48.79 -37.72 2.38
C LEU A 13 -47.54 -37.27 3.14
N SER A 14 -46.81 -38.22 3.75
CA SER A 14 -45.56 -37.95 4.46
C SER A 14 -44.46 -37.44 3.50
N SER A 15 -44.33 -38.05 2.32
CA SER A 15 -43.34 -37.61 1.33
C SER A 15 -43.63 -36.21 0.78
N LEU A 16 -44.90 -35.86 0.59
CA LEU A 16 -45.30 -34.50 0.17
C LEU A 16 -44.96 -33.45 1.23
N VAL A 17 -45.16 -33.76 2.52
CA VAL A 17 -44.81 -32.85 3.62
C VAL A 17 -43.29 -32.65 3.69
N LEU A 18 -42.51 -33.73 3.57
CA LEU A 18 -41.05 -33.65 3.55
C LEU A 18 -40.53 -32.82 2.37
N LEU A 19 -41.11 -33.00 1.18
CA LEU A 19 -40.74 -32.24 -0.01
C LEU A 19 -41.13 -30.76 0.10
N GLY A 20 -42.25 -30.45 0.74
CA GLY A 20 -42.63 -29.06 1.05
C GLY A 20 -41.65 -28.39 2.03
N LEU A 21 -41.20 -29.13 3.06
CA LEU A 21 -40.25 -28.62 4.04
C LEU A 21 -38.88 -28.29 3.40
N THR A 22 -38.37 -29.18 2.53
CA THR A 22 -37.06 -28.96 1.87
C THR A 22 -37.09 -27.76 0.94
N VAL A 23 -38.16 -27.56 0.17
CA VAL A 23 -38.32 -26.38 -0.71
C VAL A 23 -38.43 -25.10 0.12
N PHE A 24 -39.13 -25.12 1.25
CA PHE A 24 -39.24 -23.96 2.15
C PHE A 24 -37.88 -23.58 2.75
N LEU A 25 -37.12 -24.56 3.26
CA LEU A 25 -35.76 -24.36 3.77
C LEU A 25 -34.82 -23.81 2.69
N ALA A 26 -34.85 -24.39 1.49
CA ALA A 26 -34.04 -23.93 0.36
C ALA A 26 -34.36 -22.48 -0.02
N ASN A 27 -35.64 -22.11 -0.06
CA ASN A 27 -36.05 -20.73 -0.36
C ASN A 27 -35.59 -19.75 0.74
N LYS A 28 -35.65 -20.15 2.02
CA LYS A 28 -35.20 -19.31 3.13
C LYS A 28 -33.68 -19.09 3.13
N ILE A 29 -32.91 -20.13 2.78
CA ILE A 29 -31.45 -20.04 2.59
C ILE A 29 -31.11 -19.17 1.38
N TYR A 30 -31.90 -19.27 0.30
CA TYR A 30 -31.70 -18.44 -0.89
C TYR A 30 -31.96 -16.96 -0.59
N GLN A 31 -33.03 -16.63 0.16
CA GLN A 31 -33.30 -15.25 0.56
C GLN A 31 -32.21 -14.68 1.48
N THR A 32 -31.70 -15.46 2.42
CA THR A 32 -30.60 -15.01 3.30
C THR A 32 -29.26 -14.83 2.58
N ARG A 33 -29.09 -15.39 1.37
CA ARG A 33 -27.93 -15.12 0.51
C ARG A 33 -28.10 -13.88 -0.37
N GLN A 34 -29.32 -13.43 -0.62
CA GLN A 34 -29.60 -12.24 -1.43
C GLN A 34 -29.60 -10.94 -0.63
N GLU A 35 -29.79 -11.01 0.69
CA GLU A 35 -29.32 -9.93 1.56
C GLU A 35 -27.80 -9.89 1.42
N ASN A 36 -27.31 -8.94 0.63
CA ASN A 36 -25.89 -8.67 0.46
C ASN A 36 -25.28 -8.49 1.86
N LEU A 37 -24.67 -9.56 2.37
CA LEU A 37 -23.66 -9.48 3.43
C LEU A 37 -22.37 -8.90 2.84
N ALA A 38 -22.48 -7.87 1.98
CA ALA A 38 -21.40 -6.93 1.87
C ALA A 38 -21.23 -6.40 3.29
N PRO A 39 -20.03 -6.56 3.91
CA PRO A 39 -19.72 -5.85 5.13
C PRO A 39 -20.18 -4.42 4.89
N THR A 40 -21.03 -3.88 5.76
CA THR A 40 -21.38 -2.46 5.69
C THR A 40 -20.04 -1.74 5.65
N GLU A 41 -19.65 -1.31 4.46
CA GLU A 41 -18.46 -0.53 4.24
C GLU A 41 -18.65 0.64 5.20
N PRO A 42 -17.72 0.85 6.15
CA PRO A 42 -17.88 1.93 7.11
C PRO A 42 -18.20 3.18 6.30
N GLU A 43 -19.31 3.86 6.62
CA GLU A 43 -19.68 5.08 5.92
C GLU A 43 -18.42 5.92 5.81
N ALA A 44 -17.94 6.08 4.58
CA ALA A 44 -16.83 6.94 4.30
C ALA A 44 -17.30 8.33 4.72
N VAL A 45 -16.87 8.74 5.92
CA VAL A 45 -17.01 10.09 6.41
C VAL A 45 -16.31 10.96 5.37
N SER A 46 -17.12 11.54 4.49
CA SER A 46 -16.69 12.41 3.41
C SER A 46 -16.47 13.84 3.89
N GLU A 47 -16.15 14.02 5.18
CA GLU A 47 -15.34 15.18 5.55
C GLU A 47 -13.99 14.99 4.87
N ALA A 48 -13.81 15.71 3.77
CA ALA A 48 -12.52 15.91 3.15
C ALA A 48 -11.60 16.55 4.20
N CYS A 49 -10.97 15.72 5.03
CA CYS A 49 -9.78 16.07 5.76
C CYS A 49 -8.72 16.38 4.72
N THR A 50 -8.68 17.65 4.33
CA THR A 50 -7.62 18.20 3.50
C THR A 50 -6.41 18.24 4.42
N LEU A 51 -5.59 17.20 4.35
CA LEU A 51 -4.27 17.23 4.95
C LEU A 51 -3.45 18.22 4.12
N GLU A 52 -3.42 19.47 4.57
CA GLU A 52 -2.57 20.50 4.00
C GLU A 52 -1.13 20.19 4.45
N PHE A 53 -0.47 19.31 3.69
CA PHE A 53 0.97 19.12 3.84
C PHE A 53 1.66 20.32 3.20
N SER A 54 2.01 21.30 4.02
CA SER A 54 2.96 22.34 3.63
C SER A 54 4.35 21.70 3.61
N ILE A 55 4.70 21.10 2.48
CA ILE A 55 6.08 20.71 2.20
C ILE A 55 6.84 22.02 2.07
N LYS A 56 7.56 22.42 3.13
CA LYS A 56 8.59 23.45 3.00
C LYS A 56 9.54 22.91 1.92
N PRO A 57 9.61 23.53 0.72
CA PRO A 57 10.51 23.04 -0.30
C PRO A 57 11.90 22.94 0.33
N ALA A 58 12.59 21.82 0.08
CA ALA A 58 13.99 21.72 0.46
C ALA A 58 14.67 23.01 -0.03
N PRO A 59 15.45 23.70 0.83
CA PRO A 59 16.14 24.92 0.42
C PRO A 59 16.91 24.57 -0.84
N VAL A 60 16.47 25.12 -1.97
CA VAL A 60 17.15 24.95 -3.24
C VAL A 60 18.42 25.75 -3.06
N GLU A 61 19.55 25.08 -2.83
CA GLU A 61 20.83 25.75 -2.69
C GLU A 61 21.06 26.58 -3.96
N PRO A 62 21.14 27.92 -3.85
CA PRO A 62 21.25 28.77 -5.02
C PRO A 62 22.56 28.47 -5.75
N GLU A 63 22.46 28.03 -7.01
CA GLU A 63 23.62 27.94 -7.90
C GLU A 63 24.30 29.31 -8.07
N CYS A 64 25.51 29.32 -8.61
CA CYS A 64 26.25 30.55 -8.87
C CYS A 64 25.43 31.56 -9.70
N TYR A 65 25.51 32.85 -9.36
CA TYR A 65 24.71 33.95 -9.91
C TYR A 65 23.20 33.85 -9.68
N GLN A 66 22.72 32.89 -8.90
CA GLN A 66 21.34 32.93 -8.43
C GLN A 66 21.18 34.05 -7.41
N THR A 67 20.01 34.68 -7.46
CA THR A 67 19.63 35.70 -6.48
C THR A 67 19.63 35.13 -5.07
N CYS A 68 20.20 35.88 -4.13
CA CYS A 68 20.27 35.52 -2.73
C CYS A 68 19.71 36.65 -1.86
N ASP A 69 19.15 36.29 -0.70
CA ASP A 69 18.80 37.22 0.36
C ASP A 69 20.02 37.47 1.28
N PRO A 70 20.58 38.69 1.33
CA PRO A 70 21.76 39.00 2.15
C PRO A 70 21.53 38.79 3.65
N ASP A 71 20.28 38.74 4.12
CA ASP A 71 19.95 38.57 5.55
C ASP A 71 19.63 37.12 5.93
N ASN A 72 19.27 36.25 4.97
CA ASN A 72 18.74 34.91 5.27
C ASN A 72 19.39 33.76 4.50
N ASP A 73 20.01 34.02 3.35
CA ASP A 73 20.49 32.95 2.48
C ASP A 73 21.98 32.67 2.69
N LEU A 74 22.29 31.39 2.91
CA LEU A 74 23.64 30.85 2.86
C LEU A 74 23.90 30.37 1.44
N CYS A 75 24.80 31.04 0.72
CA CYS A 75 25.23 30.55 -0.58
C CYS A 75 26.05 29.26 -0.41
N PRO A 76 25.79 28.22 -1.23
CA PRO A 76 26.49 26.94 -1.16
C PRO A 76 27.98 27.08 -1.47
N ASN A 77 28.76 26.04 -1.14
CA ASN A 77 30.15 25.87 -1.62
C ASN A 77 31.11 27.05 -1.30
N GLY A 78 30.86 27.78 -0.21
CA GLY A 78 31.72 28.90 0.21
C GLY A 78 31.56 30.18 -0.64
N LEU A 79 30.51 30.24 -1.46
CA LEU A 79 30.11 31.46 -2.17
C LEU A 79 29.63 32.53 -1.17
N VAL A 80 29.69 33.80 -1.58
CA VAL A 80 29.25 34.94 -0.77
C VAL A 80 28.13 35.67 -1.51
N CYS A 81 27.07 36.05 -0.78
CA CYS A 81 25.99 36.85 -1.34
C CYS A 81 26.47 38.31 -1.50
N GLN A 82 26.62 38.78 -2.73
CA GLN A 82 27.11 40.13 -3.04
C GLN A 82 26.24 40.82 -4.11
N GLU A 83 26.10 42.13 -4.00
CA GLU A 83 25.28 42.93 -4.93
C GLU A 83 26.05 43.22 -6.23
N ILE A 84 25.63 42.59 -7.33
CA ILE A 84 26.14 42.84 -8.68
C ILE A 84 25.06 43.57 -9.47
N GLY A 85 25.35 44.80 -9.93
CA GLY A 85 24.43 45.57 -10.77
C GLY A 85 23.09 45.92 -10.09
N GLY A 86 23.04 45.96 -8.76
CA GLY A 86 21.83 46.27 -7.98
C GLY A 86 20.98 45.06 -7.59
N ASN A 87 21.41 43.84 -7.93
CA ASN A 87 20.77 42.59 -7.50
C ASN A 87 21.75 41.73 -6.69
N PRO A 88 21.40 41.29 -5.46
CA PRO A 88 22.23 40.39 -4.68
C PRO A 88 22.25 38.99 -5.31
N ALA A 89 23.45 38.47 -5.55
CA ALA A 89 23.66 37.15 -6.12
C ALA A 89 24.81 36.40 -5.41
N CYS A 90 24.75 35.07 -5.40
CA CYS A 90 25.82 34.23 -4.87
C CYS A 90 27.01 34.20 -5.83
N VAL A 91 28.16 34.72 -5.38
CA VAL A 91 29.36 34.89 -6.22
C VAL A 91 30.58 34.30 -5.52
N ASN A 92 31.60 33.96 -6.32
CA ASN A 92 32.88 33.52 -5.78
C ASN A 92 33.62 34.73 -5.17
N PRO A 93 33.98 34.69 -3.87
CA PRO A 93 34.63 35.81 -3.19
C PRO A 93 35.99 36.21 -3.78
N ASP A 94 36.65 35.31 -4.53
CA ASP A 94 37.94 35.59 -5.16
C ASP A 94 37.84 36.48 -6.41
N CYS A 95 36.63 36.75 -6.92
CA CYS A 95 36.41 37.45 -8.19
C CYS A 95 35.05 38.20 -8.27
N PRO A 96 34.76 39.12 -7.35
CA PRO A 96 33.42 39.70 -7.18
C PRO A 96 32.93 40.62 -8.32
N GLU A 97 33.83 41.09 -9.18
CA GLU A 97 33.54 42.12 -10.20
C GLU A 97 33.60 41.59 -11.66
N GLU A 98 33.96 40.34 -11.86
CA GLU A 98 34.17 39.75 -13.19
C GLU A 98 32.91 38.98 -13.61
N GLU A 99 32.22 39.41 -14.67
CA GLU A 99 31.07 38.67 -15.25
C GLU A 99 31.48 37.29 -15.80
N ASP A 100 32.76 37.12 -16.12
CA ASP A 100 33.35 35.88 -16.61
C ASP A 100 33.86 34.98 -15.48
N CYS A 101 33.61 35.31 -14.21
CA CYS A 101 34.11 34.47 -13.14
C CYS A 101 33.39 33.12 -13.14
N LEU A 102 34.16 32.07 -13.45
CA LEU A 102 33.75 30.69 -13.30
C LEU A 102 33.65 30.41 -11.80
N CYS A 103 32.43 30.23 -11.32
CA CYS A 103 32.25 29.63 -10.01
C CYS A 103 32.86 28.23 -10.02
N PRO A 104 33.48 27.82 -8.90
CA PRO A 104 33.91 26.44 -8.77
C PRO A 104 32.72 25.53 -9.04
N GLU A 105 32.89 24.60 -9.97
CA GLU A 105 31.89 23.57 -10.24
C GLU A 105 31.59 22.85 -8.91
N PRO A 106 30.32 22.50 -8.64
CA PRO A 106 29.97 21.82 -7.41
C PRO A 106 30.83 20.58 -7.28
N VAL A 107 31.68 20.55 -6.27
CA VAL A 107 32.60 19.44 -6.03
C VAL A 107 31.74 18.21 -5.77
N PRO A 108 31.79 17.17 -6.62
CA PRO A 108 30.85 16.06 -6.52
C PRO A 108 30.95 15.39 -5.14
N GLU A 109 29.78 15.19 -4.53
CA GLU A 109 29.64 14.46 -3.27
C GLU A 109 29.80 12.95 -3.51
N CYS A 110 29.74 12.15 -2.44
CA CYS A 110 29.89 10.71 -2.56
C CYS A 110 28.79 10.07 -3.43
N TYR A 111 29.17 9.11 -4.26
CA TYR A 111 28.37 8.47 -5.30
C TYR A 111 27.80 9.42 -6.36
N GLN A 112 28.20 10.70 -6.38
CA GLN A 112 27.94 11.58 -7.51
C GLN A 112 28.88 11.26 -8.65
N THR A 113 28.41 11.49 -9.88
CA THR A 113 29.23 11.37 -11.09
C THR A 113 30.40 12.34 -11.04
N CYS A 114 31.56 11.88 -11.54
CA CYS A 114 32.76 12.70 -11.65
C CYS A 114 33.44 12.49 -13.01
N ASP A 115 34.12 13.51 -13.51
CA ASP A 115 35.04 13.41 -14.64
C ASP A 115 36.41 12.88 -14.16
N PRO A 116 36.85 11.70 -14.62
CA PRO A 116 38.14 11.12 -14.20
C PRO A 116 39.37 11.97 -14.59
N ASN A 117 39.21 12.97 -15.46
CA ASN A 117 40.31 13.83 -15.92
C ASN A 117 40.35 15.21 -15.26
N ASN A 118 39.24 15.67 -14.67
CA ASN A 118 39.09 17.06 -14.26
C ASN A 118 38.47 17.24 -12.87
N ASP A 119 37.66 16.29 -12.39
CA ASP A 119 36.93 16.47 -11.15
C ASP A 119 37.75 16.01 -9.95
N LEU A 120 37.90 16.93 -9.00
CA LEU A 120 38.32 16.61 -7.64
C LEU A 120 37.05 16.25 -6.87
N CYS A 121 36.95 15.01 -6.38
CA CYS A 121 35.88 14.65 -5.46
C CYS A 121 36.06 15.37 -4.12
N THR A 122 34.97 15.60 -3.38
CA THR A 122 35.05 16.33 -2.11
C THR A 122 35.90 15.55 -1.08
N GLY A 123 36.94 16.19 -0.53
CA GLY A 123 37.76 15.62 0.54
C GLY A 123 38.71 14.51 0.07
N ASP A 124 38.67 13.35 0.73
CA ASP A 124 39.53 12.19 0.46
C ASP A 124 38.88 11.16 -0.49
N LEU A 125 37.78 11.53 -1.15
CA LEU A 125 37.07 10.70 -2.12
C LEU A 125 37.88 10.56 -3.41
N VAL A 126 37.72 9.43 -4.10
CA VAL A 126 38.41 9.14 -5.37
C VAL A 126 37.37 8.84 -6.44
N CYS A 127 37.55 9.44 -7.63
CA CYS A 127 36.71 9.14 -8.79
C CYS A 127 37.04 7.74 -9.34
N GLN A 128 36.10 6.81 -9.22
CA GLN A 128 36.28 5.43 -9.65
C GLN A 128 35.10 4.96 -10.51
N GLU A 129 35.38 4.10 -11.49
CA GLU A 129 34.37 3.58 -12.41
C GLU A 129 33.63 2.39 -11.76
N ILE A 130 32.35 2.59 -11.46
CA ILE A 130 31.45 1.56 -10.92
C ILE A 130 30.30 1.39 -11.91
N ASN A 131 30.11 0.17 -12.41
CA ASN A 131 29.07 -0.14 -13.41
C ASN A 131 29.14 0.76 -14.66
N ASP A 132 30.35 0.97 -15.21
CA ASP A 132 30.61 1.82 -16.39
C ASP A 132 30.28 3.32 -16.18
N GLN A 133 30.17 3.77 -14.92
CA GLN A 133 29.93 5.16 -14.57
C GLN A 133 31.02 5.66 -13.59
N PRO A 134 31.77 6.72 -13.92
CA PRO A 134 32.74 7.30 -13.00
C PRO A 134 32.00 8.05 -11.88
N VAL A 135 32.19 7.59 -10.65
CA VAL A 135 31.55 8.14 -9.44
C VAL A 135 32.57 8.35 -8.32
N CYS A 136 32.36 9.39 -7.52
CA CYS A 136 33.21 9.69 -6.37
C CYS A 136 32.94 8.71 -5.22
N VAL A 137 33.90 7.86 -4.88
CA VAL A 137 33.75 6.88 -3.80
C VAL A 137 34.83 6.98 -2.75
N ASN A 138 34.53 6.45 -1.56
CA ASN A 138 35.51 6.31 -0.51
C ASN A 138 36.51 5.20 -0.92
N PRO A 139 37.82 5.50 -1.02
CA PRO A 139 38.82 4.54 -1.49
C PRO A 139 38.95 3.29 -0.61
N ASN A 140 38.41 3.32 0.61
CA ASN A 140 38.42 2.16 1.52
C ASN A 140 37.33 1.12 1.20
N CYS A 141 36.37 1.43 0.33
CA CYS A 141 35.18 0.60 0.09
C CYS A 141 34.54 0.89 -1.29
N PRO A 142 35.25 0.61 -2.38
CA PRO A 142 34.81 0.99 -3.73
C PRO A 142 33.65 0.16 -4.30
N GLU A 143 33.31 -0.98 -3.70
CA GLU A 143 32.33 -1.94 -4.25
C GLU A 143 31.04 -2.03 -3.43
N GLU A 144 30.96 -1.39 -2.27
CA GLU A 144 29.79 -1.50 -1.40
C GLU A 144 28.86 -0.29 -1.58
N GLU A 145 27.59 -0.55 -1.90
CA GLU A 145 26.55 0.49 -1.98
C GLU A 145 26.22 1.09 -0.61
N ASP A 146 26.53 0.36 0.47
CA ASP A 146 26.28 0.75 1.85
C ASP A 146 27.45 1.51 2.49
N CYS A 147 28.48 1.89 1.70
CA CYS A 147 29.64 2.53 2.31
C CYS A 147 29.33 3.96 2.77
N VAL A 148 29.45 4.18 4.07
CA VAL A 148 29.28 5.50 4.67
C VAL A 148 30.46 6.39 4.28
N CYS A 149 30.15 7.48 3.58
CA CYS A 149 31.17 8.40 3.13
C CYS A 149 31.58 9.35 4.28
N PRO A 150 32.89 9.60 4.44
CA PRO A 150 33.37 10.50 5.50
C PRO A 150 32.87 11.92 5.23
N GLY A 151 32.02 12.44 6.12
CA GLY A 151 31.45 13.80 6.02
C GLY A 151 29.93 13.83 5.90
N GLU A 152 29.29 12.71 5.56
CA GLU A 152 27.84 12.63 5.66
C GLU A 152 27.45 12.67 7.15
N PRO A 153 26.53 13.55 7.58
CA PRO A 153 26.06 13.54 8.95
C PRO A 153 25.45 12.17 9.20
N THR A 154 26.14 11.33 9.99
CA THR A 154 25.63 10.02 10.38
C THR A 154 24.23 10.25 10.91
N ALA A 155 23.22 9.76 10.18
CA ALA A 155 21.83 9.94 10.54
C ALA A 155 21.71 9.53 12.00
N THR A 156 21.54 10.51 12.88
CA THR A 156 21.43 10.25 14.31
C THR A 156 20.18 9.38 14.41
N PRO A 157 20.26 8.17 15.00
CA PRO A 157 19.12 7.27 15.00
C PRO A 157 17.92 8.03 15.55
N THR A 158 16.93 8.26 14.68
CA THR A 158 15.69 8.92 15.07
C THR A 158 15.17 8.15 16.28
N PRO A 159 14.98 8.81 17.45
CA PRO A 159 14.56 8.09 18.64
C PRO A 159 13.27 7.34 18.30
N THR A 160 13.36 6.00 18.30
CA THR A 160 12.21 5.13 18.14
C THR A 160 11.17 5.58 19.16
N ALA A 161 10.01 6.04 18.69
CA ALA A 161 8.96 6.51 19.57
C ALA A 161 8.67 5.42 20.60
N THR A 162 8.99 5.70 21.87
CA THR A 162 8.63 4.82 22.98
C THR A 162 7.13 4.58 22.91
N PRO A 163 6.67 3.32 22.86
CA PRO A 163 5.24 3.04 22.74
C PRO A 163 4.51 3.72 23.90
N THR A 164 3.58 4.62 23.56
CA THR A 164 2.70 5.26 24.53
C THR A 164 2.02 4.17 25.34
N PRO A 165 2.09 4.20 26.68
CA PRO A 165 1.47 3.17 27.51
C PRO A 165 -0.04 3.13 27.21
N THR A 166 -0.48 2.02 26.64
CA THR A 166 -1.90 1.72 26.43
C THR A 166 -2.62 1.85 27.76
N ALA A 167 -3.63 2.72 27.82
CA ALA A 167 -4.44 2.89 29.01
C ALA A 167 -4.99 1.53 29.46
N THR A 168 -4.65 1.15 30.69
CA THR A 168 -5.15 -0.06 31.34
C THR A 168 -6.68 0.00 31.38
N PRO A 169 -7.39 -1.00 30.82
CA PRO A 169 -8.84 -1.01 30.85
C PRO A 169 -9.35 -1.10 32.29
N THR A 170 -10.28 -0.22 32.65
CA THR A 170 -11.02 -0.23 33.91
C THR A 170 -11.72 -1.59 34.09
N PRO A 171 -11.60 -2.26 35.25
CA PRO A 171 -12.19 -3.57 35.47
C PRO A 171 -13.72 -3.48 35.53
N THR A 172 -14.38 -4.06 34.53
CA THR A 172 -15.82 -4.35 34.58
C THR A 172 -16.03 -5.68 35.29
N SER A 173 -16.82 -5.66 36.36
CA SER A 173 -17.14 -6.81 37.21
C SER A 173 -17.93 -7.90 36.48
N GLN A 174 -17.43 -9.14 36.62
CA GLN A 174 -18.06 -10.47 36.45
C GLN A 174 -19.51 -10.57 36.95
N PRO A 175 -20.37 -11.52 36.47
CA PRO A 175 -20.14 -12.99 36.50
C PRO A 175 -20.49 -13.64 35.12
N GLU A 176 -20.38 -14.92 34.79
CA GLU A 176 -20.33 -16.21 35.48
C GLU A 176 -19.82 -17.24 34.44
N ALA A 177 -19.20 -18.34 34.90
CA ALA A 177 -18.48 -19.30 34.05
C ALA A 177 -19.39 -20.31 33.33
N THR A 178 -19.01 -20.74 32.13
CA THR A 178 -19.23 -22.12 31.64
C THR A 178 -18.15 -22.51 30.61
N THR A 179 -17.61 -23.71 30.82
CA THR A 179 -16.43 -24.41 30.29
C THR A 179 -16.57 -25.01 28.87
N THR A 180 -15.60 -24.82 27.95
CA THR A 180 -14.57 -25.81 27.45
C THR A 180 -15.02 -26.74 26.29
N PRO A 181 -14.18 -27.34 25.38
CA PRO A 181 -12.79 -27.13 24.91
C PRO A 181 -12.58 -27.07 23.35
N GLY A 182 -11.46 -26.48 22.93
CA GLY A 182 -10.55 -27.03 21.88
C GLY A 182 -10.74 -26.61 20.42
N GLN A 183 -9.74 -25.95 19.83
CA GLN A 183 -8.88 -26.51 18.77
C GLN A 183 -7.88 -25.45 18.27
N ASP A 184 -6.62 -25.87 18.12
CA ASP A 184 -5.44 -25.10 17.71
C ASP A 184 -5.54 -24.44 16.31
N GLU A 185 -4.93 -23.26 16.15
CA GLU A 185 -4.40 -22.82 14.85
C GLU A 185 -3.20 -21.83 15.04
N PRO A 186 -2.12 -21.94 14.25
CA PRO A 186 -0.87 -21.20 14.48
C PRO A 186 -0.87 -19.79 13.91
N THR A 187 -0.20 -18.92 14.67
CA THR A 187 0.30 -17.59 14.35
C THR A 187 1.10 -17.53 13.06
N GLN A 188 0.76 -16.61 12.17
CA GLN A 188 1.70 -15.96 11.26
C GLN A 188 1.45 -14.44 11.19
N GLU A 189 2.53 -13.76 10.83
CA GLU A 189 3.00 -12.44 11.23
C GLU A 189 2.61 -11.36 10.21
N PRO A 190 2.29 -10.12 10.63
CA PRO A 190 1.90 -9.07 9.70
C PRO A 190 3.15 -8.51 8.99
N THR A 191 3.30 -8.86 7.71
CA THR A 191 4.24 -8.18 6.81
C THR A 191 3.65 -6.84 6.39
N THR A 192 4.31 -5.74 6.78
CA THR A 192 4.02 -4.39 6.27
C THR A 192 4.67 -4.23 4.90
N ILE A 193 3.86 -4.06 3.87
CA ILE A 193 4.32 -3.76 2.50
C ILE A 193 3.84 -2.35 2.14
N VAL A 194 4.78 -1.53 1.67
CA VAL A 194 4.59 -0.16 1.21
C VAL A 194 3.65 -0.15 0.00
N GLN A 195 2.52 0.56 0.13
CA GLN A 195 1.54 0.74 -0.94
C GLN A 195 1.92 1.97 -1.77
N ALA A 196 2.50 1.75 -2.95
CA ALA A 196 2.59 2.75 -4.00
C ALA A 196 1.19 3.06 -4.56
N SER A 197 0.88 4.33 -4.80
CA SER A 197 -0.34 4.76 -5.50
C SER A 197 -0.40 4.15 -6.90
N PRO A 198 -1.40 3.31 -7.23
CA PRO A 198 -1.60 2.89 -8.60
C PRO A 198 -2.23 4.03 -9.40
N THR A 199 -1.56 4.46 -10.46
CA THR A 199 -2.21 5.09 -11.61
C THR A 199 -3.36 4.17 -12.04
N SER A 200 -4.60 4.64 -11.91
CA SER A 200 -5.79 3.87 -12.24
C SER A 200 -5.75 3.42 -13.70
N PRO A 201 -5.65 2.12 -14.02
CA PRO A 201 -5.82 1.65 -15.38
C PRO A 201 -7.27 1.89 -15.83
N PRO A 202 -7.53 2.06 -17.14
CA PRO A 202 -8.89 2.19 -17.65
C PRO A 202 -9.76 1.03 -17.15
N PRO A 203 -11.06 1.25 -16.88
CA PRO A 203 -11.92 0.24 -16.28
C PRO A 203 -11.95 -1.02 -17.13
N THR A 204 -11.25 -2.06 -16.65
CA THR A 204 -11.35 -3.41 -17.19
C THR A 204 -12.78 -3.87 -16.94
N ALA A 205 -13.56 -4.00 -18.02
CA ALA A 205 -14.91 -4.53 -17.96
C ALA A 205 -14.90 -5.87 -17.21
N LEU A 206 -15.60 -5.91 -16.09
CA LEU A 206 -15.82 -7.14 -15.34
C LEU A 206 -16.46 -8.18 -16.28
N PRO A 207 -15.97 -9.44 -16.30
CA PRO A 207 -16.65 -10.48 -17.05
C PRO A 207 -18.05 -10.65 -16.48
N GLU A 208 -19.07 -10.61 -17.35
CA GLU A 208 -20.44 -11.01 -17.02
C GLU A 208 -20.40 -12.38 -16.33
N ALA A 209 -20.68 -12.38 -15.03
CA ALA A 209 -20.70 -13.58 -14.23
C ALA A 209 -21.94 -14.43 -14.61
N GLY A 210 -21.68 -15.67 -15.01
CA GLY A 210 -22.53 -16.80 -14.66
C GLY A 210 -23.77 -17.00 -15.53
N SER A 211 -23.61 -17.78 -16.59
CA SER A 211 -24.68 -18.39 -17.37
C SER A 211 -25.69 -19.17 -16.50
N ILE A 212 -26.96 -18.80 -16.61
CA ILE A 212 -28.19 -19.46 -16.09
C ILE A 212 -28.41 -20.94 -16.52
N LEU A 213 -27.43 -21.60 -17.13
CA LEU A 213 -27.57 -22.95 -17.68
C LEU A 213 -27.81 -24.10 -16.67
N PRO A 214 -27.26 -24.12 -15.43
CA PRO A 214 -27.41 -25.31 -14.59
C PRO A 214 -28.83 -25.47 -14.02
N THR A 215 -29.59 -24.38 -13.86
CA THR A 215 -30.92 -24.42 -13.25
C THR A 215 -31.96 -25.08 -14.15
N LEU A 216 -31.84 -24.91 -15.47
CA LEU A 216 -32.76 -25.47 -16.45
C LEU A 216 -32.61 -27.00 -16.57
N GLY A 217 -31.39 -27.52 -16.43
CA GLY A 217 -31.13 -28.97 -16.46
C GLY A 217 -31.78 -29.73 -15.30
N VAL A 218 -31.75 -29.15 -14.09
CA VAL A 218 -32.35 -29.79 -12.90
C VAL A 218 -33.87 -29.84 -13.00
N ILE A 219 -34.51 -28.79 -13.50
CA ILE A 219 -35.98 -28.75 -13.64
C ILE A 219 -36.44 -29.77 -14.69
N LEU A 220 -35.77 -29.84 -15.83
CA LEU A 220 -36.15 -30.76 -16.91
C LEU A 220 -35.95 -32.24 -16.51
N GLY A 221 -34.86 -32.53 -15.79
CA GLY A 221 -34.57 -33.88 -15.27
C GLY A 221 -35.55 -34.33 -14.19
N GLY A 222 -35.97 -33.42 -13.30
CA GLY A 222 -36.97 -33.73 -12.26
C GLY A 222 -38.34 -34.07 -12.85
N LEU A 223 -38.78 -33.33 -13.87
CA LEU A 223 -40.08 -33.54 -14.51
C LEU A 223 -40.15 -34.88 -15.27
N THR A 224 -39.05 -35.29 -15.91
CA THR A 224 -38.95 -36.58 -16.60
C THR A 224 -38.99 -37.76 -15.63
N LEU A 225 -38.29 -37.69 -14.51
CA LEU A 225 -38.35 -38.72 -13.47
C LEU A 225 -39.75 -38.83 -12.83
N ALA A 226 -40.42 -37.70 -12.59
CA ALA A 226 -41.78 -37.68 -12.06
C ALA A 226 -42.78 -38.33 -13.03
N ALA A 227 -42.67 -38.04 -14.32
CA ALA A 227 -43.53 -38.64 -15.35
C ALA A 227 -43.31 -40.16 -15.47
N LEU A 228 -42.05 -40.62 -15.44
CA LEU A 228 -41.74 -42.06 -15.44
C LEU A 228 -42.27 -42.76 -14.19
N GLY A 229 -42.10 -42.15 -13.01
CA GLY A 229 -42.65 -42.67 -11.77
C GLY A 229 -44.17 -42.80 -11.81
N PHE A 230 -44.87 -41.82 -12.40
CA PHE A 230 -46.31 -41.88 -12.59
C PHE A 230 -46.73 -43.02 -13.53
N PHE A 231 -45.99 -43.21 -14.63
CA PHE A 231 -46.28 -44.25 -15.61
C PHE A 231 -46.06 -45.69 -15.08
N PHE A 232 -45.14 -45.89 -14.12
CA PHE A 232 -44.94 -47.20 -13.50
C PHE A 232 -45.92 -47.52 -12.36
N VAL A 233 -46.65 -46.52 -11.86
CA VAL A 233 -47.62 -46.67 -10.76
C VAL A 233 -49.04 -46.99 -11.27
N PHE A 234 -49.37 -46.57 -12.49
CA PHE A 234 -50.66 -46.82 -13.15
C PHE A 234 -50.55 -47.92 -14.20
#